data_AF-A0A5E6WPH3-F1
#
_entry.id   AF-A0A5E6WPH3-F1
#
_cell.length_a   1.000
_cell.length_b   1.000
_cell.length_c   1.000
_cell.angle_alpha   90.00
_cell.angle_beta   90.00
_cell.angle_gamma   90.00
#
_symmetry.space_group_name_H-M   'P 1'
#
loop_
_entity.id
_entity.type
_entity.pdbx_description
1 polymer ?
#
loop_
_entity_poly.entity_id
_entity_poly.type
_entity_poly.pdbx_seq_one_letter_code
_entity_poly.pdbx_strand_id
1 'polypeptide(L)'
;MKFEKNTELDQANLRIIIASIAVVYMLILGFLPGQRFDTYLPVITYIIVFLLASICLRQAIARWPGHYPARRIFAMVHDYTGTCFGLVVGGEAALPLYAVIIWVNLGNGMRYGSRYLAIATALALVALLCVYRLTPVWQAQPFMVLMLMITSTVIPFYAHLLLERTREASEEAVAANLEKSRFLAQASHDLRQPIHSIGLFTACLRESRLGEEERRLVDNIDRSLLNVSQLFRSILDLYTLDNGRVLPKLQTFHLGEWLADLIRQNAEAARWAGVELRLRPCEYWVQTDPALLATMVQNVLSNCFKYGAHRPVLIGVRRRGAGLAIVIYDRGNGIAEEHLAKVFEEFYRVRQVRDKDVEGVGLGLSIVKRLGELIGVGVALRSRLGRGTAVTLYGLPITAPPQVTVNRGEARQVGLLTGLKVCLVEDDRNVLLATSALLERWGCVVQAELTAQDLVTDCDIIVADYDLGTHATGIECIDDVRRQRGWAVPAMIITGHDVEKIQAALHDRDIAILSKPVRPAELRATLRALRDRQPEPTENAL
;
A
#
# COMPACT_ATOMS: atom_id res chain seq x y z
N MET A 1 13.80 10.50 5.99
CA MET A 1 14.26 11.91 6.15
C MET A 1 13.80 12.67 4.91
N LYS A 2 12.64 13.35 4.97
CA LYS A 2 12.10 14.11 3.82
C LYS A 2 13.05 15.28 3.56
N PHE A 3 13.55 15.43 2.33
CA PHE A 3 14.18 16.68 1.91
C PHE A 3 13.13 17.79 2.06
N GLU A 4 13.20 18.57 3.14
CA GLU A 4 12.44 19.81 3.23
C GLU A 4 12.95 20.72 2.12
N LYS A 5 12.10 20.94 1.12
CA LYS A 5 12.37 21.85 0.02
C LYS A 5 12.60 23.23 0.63
N ASN A 6 13.83 23.76 0.52
CA ASN A 6 14.17 25.06 1.08
C ASN A 6 13.53 26.16 0.24
N THR A 7 12.30 26.53 0.58
CA THR A 7 11.49 27.51 -0.16
C THR A 7 12.15 28.88 -0.22
N GLU A 8 12.98 29.23 0.77
CA GLU A 8 13.72 30.49 0.79
C GLU A 8 14.87 30.51 -0.21
N LEU A 9 15.54 29.37 -0.39
CA LEU A 9 16.58 29.21 -1.41
C LEU A 9 15.99 29.27 -2.82
N ASP A 10 14.81 28.67 -3.02
CA ASP A 10 14.07 28.73 -4.29
C ASP A 10 13.69 30.18 -4.65
N GLN A 11 13.22 30.98 -3.68
CA GLN A 11 12.93 32.39 -3.88
C GLN A 11 14.19 33.18 -4.26
N ALA A 12 15.31 32.93 -3.56
CA ALA A 12 16.58 33.62 -3.83
C ALA A 12 17.15 33.29 -5.22
N ASN A 13 17.00 32.04 -5.68
CA ASN A 13 17.39 31.63 -7.03
C ASN A 13 16.61 32.38 -8.10
N LEU A 14 15.28 32.41 -7.95
CA LEU A 14 14.43 33.07 -8.92
C LEU A 14 14.63 34.59 -8.95
N ARG A 15 14.92 35.21 -7.80
CA ARG A 15 15.31 36.63 -7.75
C ARG A 15 16.49 36.93 -8.67
N ILE A 16 17.54 36.12 -8.60
CA ILE A 16 18.74 36.31 -9.43
C ILE A 16 18.39 36.15 -10.92
N ILE A 17 17.58 35.15 -11.27
CA ILE A 17 17.13 34.92 -12.65
C ILE A 17 16.34 36.13 -13.17
N ILE A 18 15.35 36.59 -12.41
CA ILE A 18 14.47 37.69 -12.82
C ILE A 18 15.23 39.01 -12.91
N ALA A 19 16.11 39.30 -11.95
CA ALA A 19 16.95 40.49 -12.00
C ALA A 19 17.93 40.43 -13.19
N SER A 20 18.45 39.26 -13.54
CA SER A 20 19.28 39.10 -14.75
C SER A 20 18.50 39.40 -16.02
N ILE A 21 17.25 38.93 -16.12
CA ILE A 21 16.34 39.25 -17.23
C ILE A 21 16.07 40.76 -17.28
N ALA A 22 15.86 41.41 -16.13
CA ALA A 22 15.64 42.84 -16.03
C ALA A 22 16.85 43.67 -16.50
N VAL A 23 18.10 43.24 -16.20
CA VAL A 23 19.32 43.87 -16.74
C VAL A 23 19.35 43.77 -18.26
N VAL A 24 19.11 42.58 -18.81
CA VAL A 24 19.11 42.36 -20.27
C VAL A 24 18.06 43.24 -20.94
N TYR A 25 16.85 43.32 -20.37
CA TYR A 25 15.79 44.19 -20.86
C TYR A 25 16.23 45.67 -20.90
N MET A 26 16.83 46.17 -19.80
CA MET A 26 17.30 47.56 -19.72
C MET A 26 18.46 47.86 -20.68
N LEU A 27 19.35 46.88 -20.90
CA LEU A 27 20.41 47.00 -21.90
C LEU A 27 19.84 47.13 -23.31
N ILE A 28 18.91 46.26 -23.69
CA ILE A 28 18.27 46.27 -25.01
C ILE A 28 17.55 47.61 -25.25
N LEU A 29 16.82 48.11 -24.25
CA LEU A 29 16.14 49.40 -24.29
C LEU A 29 17.06 50.56 -24.68
N GLY A 30 18.28 50.59 -24.16
CA GLY A 30 19.25 51.64 -24.44
C GLY A 30 19.76 51.68 -25.89
N PHE A 31 19.55 50.60 -26.67
CA PHE A 31 19.90 50.52 -28.09
C PHE A 31 18.70 50.70 -29.03
N LEU A 32 17.49 50.91 -28.50
CA LEU A 32 16.31 51.11 -29.34
C LEU A 32 16.27 52.51 -29.98
N PRO A 33 15.73 52.65 -31.20
CA PRO A 33 15.60 53.95 -31.87
C PRO A 33 14.78 54.93 -31.03
N GLY A 34 15.32 56.14 -30.83
CA GLY A 34 14.66 57.20 -30.04
C GLY A 34 14.95 57.16 -28.53
N GLN A 35 15.69 56.16 -28.05
CA GLN A 35 16.17 56.09 -26.67
C GLN A 35 17.66 56.43 -26.56
N ARG A 36 18.07 56.98 -25.40
CA ARG A 36 19.47 57.27 -25.10
C ARG A 36 19.95 56.30 -24.02
N PHE A 37 21.02 55.56 -24.31
CA PHE A 37 21.60 54.59 -23.39
C PHE A 37 21.93 55.20 -22.01
N ASP A 38 22.42 56.44 -21.99
CA ASP A 38 22.80 57.17 -20.77
C ASP A 38 21.65 57.32 -19.77
N THR A 39 20.40 57.36 -20.26
CA THR A 39 19.20 57.43 -19.41
C THR A 39 19.03 56.19 -18.53
N TYR A 40 19.42 55.01 -19.04
CA TYR A 40 19.23 53.73 -18.34
C TYR A 40 20.47 53.25 -17.59
N LEU A 41 21.63 53.89 -17.82
CA LEU A 41 22.89 53.53 -17.17
C LEU A 41 22.79 53.51 -15.62
N PRO A 42 22.10 54.46 -14.95
CA PRO A 42 21.92 54.38 -13.49
C PRO A 42 21.07 53.18 -13.06
N VAL A 43 20.04 52.83 -13.83
CA VAL A 43 19.18 51.67 -13.57
C VAL A 43 19.96 50.37 -13.73
N ILE A 44 20.71 50.23 -14.82
CA ILE A 44 21.57 49.06 -15.07
C ILE A 44 22.60 48.91 -13.96
N THR A 45 23.27 49.99 -13.58
CA THR A 45 24.28 50.00 -12.50
C THR A 45 23.66 49.56 -11.18
N TYR A 46 22.48 50.09 -10.84
CA TYR A 46 21.77 49.67 -9.63
C TYR A 46 21.38 48.19 -9.68
N ILE A 47 20.85 47.68 -10.79
CA ILE A 47 20.45 46.26 -10.88
C ILE A 47 21.68 45.34 -10.75
N ILE A 48 22.86 45.75 -11.24
CA ILE A 48 24.11 45.00 -11.04
C ILE A 48 24.47 44.94 -9.55
N VAL A 49 24.40 46.07 -8.82
CA VAL A 49 24.63 46.10 -7.37
C VAL A 49 23.60 45.26 -6.63
N PHE A 50 22.33 45.34 -7.04
CA PHE A 50 21.23 44.52 -6.53
C PHE A 50 21.48 43.02 -6.73
N LEU A 51 22.02 42.62 -7.89
CA LEU A 51 22.37 41.23 -8.21
C LEU A 51 23.50 40.73 -7.30
N LEU A 52 24.55 41.53 -7.09
CA LEU A 52 25.65 41.19 -6.18
C LEU A 52 25.12 40.96 -4.75
N ALA A 53 24.31 41.89 -4.24
CA ALA A 53 23.65 41.75 -2.94
C ALA A 53 22.75 40.50 -2.88
N SER A 54 22.01 40.20 -3.96
CA SER A 54 21.14 39.03 -4.07
C SER A 54 21.92 37.71 -4.05
N ILE A 55 23.10 37.68 -4.69
CA ILE A 55 24.01 36.52 -4.68
C ILE A 55 24.57 36.31 -3.27
N CYS A 56 25.01 37.37 -2.58
CA CYS A 56 25.45 37.28 -1.19
C CYS A 56 24.34 36.77 -0.27
N LEU A 57 23.12 37.29 -0.42
CA LEU A 57 21.96 36.86 0.35
C LEU A 57 21.61 35.39 0.07
N ARG A 58 21.66 34.94 -1.19
CA ARG A 58 21.50 33.52 -1.57
C ARG A 58 22.55 32.64 -0.89
N GLN A 59 23.82 33.05 -0.91
CA GLN A 59 24.90 32.29 -0.26
C GLN A 59 24.70 32.21 1.26
N ALA A 60 24.23 33.29 1.88
CA ALA A 60 23.87 33.30 3.30
C ALA A 60 22.71 32.33 3.61
N ILE A 61 21.67 32.27 2.78
CA ILE A 61 20.54 31.32 2.93
C ILE A 61 21.03 29.87 2.76
N ALA A 62 21.91 29.62 1.79
CA ALA A 62 22.48 28.29 1.56
C ALA A 62 23.37 27.83 2.73
N ARG A 63 24.14 28.74 3.33
CA ARG A 63 25.04 28.45 4.45
C ARG A 63 24.29 28.33 5.79
N TRP A 64 23.19 29.05 5.96
CA TRP A 64 22.37 29.07 7.19
C TRP A 64 20.90 28.79 6.85
N PRO A 65 20.55 27.53 6.53
CA PRO A 65 19.17 27.15 6.26
C PRO A 65 18.34 27.20 7.56
N GLY A 66 17.07 27.60 7.46
CA GLY A 66 16.16 27.69 8.61
C GLY A 66 15.09 28.75 8.44
N HIS A 67 14.25 28.93 9.46
CA HIS A 67 13.18 29.93 9.46
C HIS A 67 13.66 31.26 10.06
N TYR A 68 14.00 32.23 9.20
CA TYR A 68 14.46 33.55 9.62
C TYR A 68 13.52 34.67 9.10
N PRO A 69 12.51 35.10 9.89
CA PRO A 69 11.53 36.10 9.45
C PRO A 69 12.16 37.43 9.03
N ALA A 70 13.13 37.93 9.81
CA ALA A 70 13.82 39.19 9.51
C ALA A 70 14.57 39.13 8.16
N ARG A 71 15.20 37.99 7.85
CA ARG A 71 15.88 37.78 6.58
C ARG A 71 14.90 37.78 5.41
N ARG A 72 13.72 37.17 5.55
CA ARG A 72 12.66 37.20 4.54
C ARG A 72 12.11 38.60 4.30
N ILE A 73 11.86 39.36 5.36
CA ILE A 73 11.40 40.75 5.26
C ILE A 73 12.48 41.62 4.60
N PHE A 74 13.74 41.48 5.02
CA PHE A 74 14.87 42.18 4.37
C PHE A 74 14.92 41.86 2.87
N ALA A 75 14.77 40.58 2.51
CA ALA A 75 14.77 40.13 1.14
C ALA A 75 13.61 40.74 0.32
N MET A 76 12.42 40.87 0.90
CA MET A 76 11.27 41.56 0.29
C MET A 76 11.55 43.05 0.10
N VAL A 77 12.04 43.73 1.14
CA VAL A 77 12.36 45.16 1.06
C VAL A 77 13.38 45.40 -0.04
N HIS A 78 14.43 44.59 -0.09
CA HIS A 78 15.43 44.60 -1.17
C HIS A 78 14.77 44.52 -2.55
N ASP A 79 13.87 43.55 -2.77
CA ASP A 79 13.15 43.35 -4.03
C ASP A 79 12.30 44.58 -4.44
N TYR A 80 11.50 45.11 -3.51
CA TYR A 80 10.64 46.27 -3.79
C TYR A 80 11.44 47.56 -3.97
N THR A 81 12.51 47.77 -3.20
CA THR A 81 13.39 48.94 -3.38
C THR A 81 14.03 48.90 -4.76
N GLY A 82 14.53 47.74 -5.20
CA GLY A 82 15.14 47.63 -6.53
C GLY A 82 14.15 47.86 -7.67
N THR A 83 12.95 47.33 -7.55
CA THR A 83 11.91 47.55 -8.57
C THR A 83 11.41 49.00 -8.57
N CYS A 84 11.23 49.60 -7.39
CA CYS A 84 10.86 51.01 -7.22
C CYS A 84 11.91 51.93 -7.85
N PHE A 85 13.20 51.71 -7.58
CA PHE A 85 14.29 52.49 -8.18
C PHE A 85 14.26 52.42 -9.71
N GLY A 86 14.11 51.21 -10.27
CA GLY A 86 14.01 51.01 -11.71
C GLY A 86 12.84 51.74 -12.36
N LEU A 87 11.67 51.77 -11.70
CA LEU A 87 10.49 52.47 -12.18
C LEU A 87 10.58 54.01 -12.07
N VAL A 88 11.19 54.53 -11.00
CA VAL A 88 11.39 55.98 -10.81
C VAL A 88 12.36 56.54 -11.83
N VAL A 89 13.52 55.89 -12.02
CA VAL A 89 14.58 56.41 -12.89
C VAL A 89 14.36 56.04 -14.36
N GLY A 90 13.83 54.86 -14.65
CA GLY A 90 13.65 54.38 -16.02
C GLY A 90 12.41 54.89 -16.74
N GLY A 91 11.52 55.63 -16.07
CA GLY A 91 10.35 56.26 -16.69
C GLY A 91 9.34 55.26 -17.28
N GLU A 92 8.58 55.68 -18.30
CA GLU A 92 7.55 54.83 -18.94
C GLU A 92 8.12 53.54 -19.55
N ALA A 93 9.33 53.61 -20.11
CA ALA A 93 10.01 52.45 -20.69
C ALA A 93 10.31 51.34 -19.66
N ALA A 94 10.36 51.69 -18.37
CA ALA A 94 10.55 50.73 -17.29
C ALA A 94 9.27 50.01 -16.86
N LEU A 95 8.09 50.34 -17.41
CA LEU A 95 6.81 49.77 -17.02
C LEU A 95 6.81 48.22 -16.96
N PRO A 96 7.48 47.46 -17.85
CA PRO A 96 7.55 46.01 -17.74
C PRO A 96 8.20 45.48 -16.44
N LEU A 97 9.00 46.28 -15.74
CA LEU A 97 9.50 45.93 -14.41
C LEU A 97 8.38 45.77 -13.37
N TYR A 98 7.18 46.31 -13.62
CA TYR A 98 6.00 46.04 -12.80
C TYR A 98 5.68 44.55 -12.68
N ALA A 99 5.96 43.74 -13.71
CA ALA A 99 5.76 42.30 -13.64
C ALA A 99 6.58 41.66 -12.50
N VAL A 100 7.72 42.26 -12.13
CA VAL A 100 8.54 41.84 -10.99
C VAL A 100 7.78 42.07 -9.68
N ILE A 101 7.06 43.19 -9.52
CA ILE A 101 6.24 43.46 -8.31
C ILE A 101 5.18 42.37 -8.12
N ILE A 102 4.45 42.01 -9.18
CA ILE A 102 3.44 40.93 -9.11
C ILE A 102 4.11 39.61 -8.75
N TRP A 103 5.24 39.30 -9.37
CA TRP A 103 5.99 38.07 -9.09
C TRP A 103 6.49 38.01 -7.65
N VAL A 104 7.04 39.10 -7.10
CA VAL A 104 7.49 39.18 -5.71
C VAL A 104 6.30 38.97 -4.78
N ASN A 105 5.16 39.62 -5.02
CA ASN A 105 3.92 39.42 -4.25
C ASN A 105 3.53 37.94 -4.21
N LEU A 106 3.31 37.36 -5.39
CA LEU A 106 2.83 35.99 -5.51
C LEU A 106 3.85 34.99 -4.95
N GLY A 107 5.13 35.15 -5.28
CA GLY A 107 6.20 34.27 -4.84
C GLY A 107 6.31 34.18 -3.32
N ASN A 108 6.19 35.31 -2.63
CA ASN A 108 6.22 35.34 -1.17
C ASN A 108 4.97 34.71 -0.55
N GLY A 109 3.77 34.97 -1.10
CA GLY A 109 2.54 34.37 -0.60
C GLY A 109 2.49 32.85 -0.76
N MET A 110 2.84 32.37 -1.95
CA MET A 110 2.86 30.94 -2.28
C MET A 110 3.88 30.15 -1.44
N ARG A 111 5.02 30.75 -1.11
CA ARG A 111 6.13 30.06 -0.42
C ARG A 111 6.10 30.18 1.09
N TYR A 112 5.62 31.31 1.61
CA TYR A 112 5.68 31.62 3.04
C TYR A 112 4.30 31.80 3.69
N GLY A 113 3.22 31.79 2.91
CA GLY A 113 1.84 31.82 3.40
C GLY A 113 1.19 33.20 3.36
N SER A 114 -0.09 33.25 3.76
CA SER A 114 -0.98 34.42 3.64
C SER A 114 -0.47 35.66 4.39
N ARG A 115 0.21 35.50 5.53
CA ARG A 115 0.82 36.63 6.26
C ARG A 115 1.89 37.34 5.44
N TYR A 116 2.77 36.57 4.80
CA TYR A 116 3.81 37.13 3.94
C TYR A 116 3.24 37.67 2.64
N LEU A 117 2.13 37.11 2.14
CA LEU A 117 1.38 37.69 1.03
C LEU A 117 0.83 39.07 1.38
N ALA A 118 0.22 39.24 2.55
CA ALA A 118 -0.30 40.52 3.01
C ALA A 118 0.81 41.58 3.17
N ILE A 119 1.94 41.19 3.78
CA ILE A 119 3.11 42.06 3.91
C ILE A 119 3.66 42.47 2.54
N ALA A 120 3.81 41.50 1.63
CA ALA A 120 4.30 41.74 0.28
C ALA A 120 3.37 42.71 -0.48
N THR A 121 2.04 42.47 -0.44
CA THR A 121 1.05 43.36 -1.05
C THR A 121 1.11 44.77 -0.48
N ALA A 122 1.25 44.92 0.85
CA ALA A 122 1.41 46.23 1.47
C ALA A 122 2.68 46.94 0.98
N LEU A 123 3.82 46.25 0.96
CA LEU A 123 5.09 46.79 0.47
C LEU A 123 5.01 47.17 -1.02
N ALA A 124 4.32 46.38 -1.84
CA ALA A 124 4.08 46.67 -3.25
C ALA A 124 3.27 47.96 -3.43
N LEU A 125 2.19 48.15 -2.66
CA LEU A 125 1.37 49.36 -2.71
C LEU A 125 2.14 50.59 -2.25
N VAL A 126 2.96 50.46 -1.20
CA VAL A 126 3.87 51.54 -0.77
C VAL A 126 4.88 51.88 -1.86
N ALA A 127 5.51 50.87 -2.49
CA ALA A 127 6.46 51.09 -3.57
C ALA A 127 5.81 51.82 -4.77
N LEU A 128 4.62 51.40 -5.20
CA LEU A 128 3.88 52.06 -6.28
C LEU A 128 3.48 53.51 -5.91
N LEU A 129 3.10 53.75 -4.65
CA LEU A 129 2.82 55.10 -4.17
C LEU A 129 4.08 55.98 -4.19
N CYS A 130 5.24 55.44 -3.82
CA CYS A 130 6.52 56.14 -3.94
C CYS A 130 6.84 56.48 -5.40
N VAL A 131 6.69 55.52 -6.32
CA VAL A 131 6.91 55.75 -7.77
C VAL A 131 6.02 56.88 -8.28
N TYR A 132 4.74 56.87 -7.93
CA TYR A 132 3.78 57.93 -8.28
C TYR A 132 4.18 59.30 -7.72
N ARG A 133 4.58 59.37 -6.45
CA ARG A 133 4.94 60.64 -5.80
C ARG A 133 6.24 61.24 -6.34
N LEU A 134 7.21 60.41 -6.72
CA LEU A 134 8.54 60.85 -7.13
C LEU A 134 8.66 61.13 -8.63
N THR A 135 7.70 60.69 -9.46
CA THR A 135 7.86 60.73 -10.91
C THR A 135 6.72 61.52 -11.58
N PRO A 136 6.97 62.75 -12.07
CA PRO A 136 5.94 63.59 -12.69
C PRO A 136 5.23 62.93 -13.88
N VAL A 137 5.95 62.12 -14.65
CA VAL A 137 5.41 61.37 -15.80
C VAL A 137 4.28 60.42 -15.38
N TRP A 138 4.43 59.76 -14.24
CA TRP A 138 3.42 58.84 -13.71
C TRP A 138 2.24 59.57 -13.08
N GLN A 139 2.45 60.80 -12.58
CA GLN A 139 1.37 61.68 -12.10
C GLN A 139 0.47 62.15 -13.23
N ALA A 140 1.02 62.30 -14.44
CA ALA A 140 0.24 62.63 -15.64
C ALA A 140 -0.70 61.48 -16.07
N GLN A 141 -0.46 60.25 -15.59
CA GLN A 141 -1.23 59.05 -15.94
C GLN A 141 -1.81 58.35 -14.69
N PRO A 142 -2.68 59.01 -13.91
CA PRO A 142 -3.15 58.48 -12.62
C PRO A 142 -3.96 57.19 -12.75
N PHE A 143 -4.68 56.99 -13.85
CA PHE A 143 -5.45 55.77 -14.10
C PHE A 143 -4.56 54.55 -14.37
N MET A 144 -3.38 54.72 -14.96
CA MET A 144 -2.41 53.63 -15.12
C MET A 144 -1.93 53.16 -13.75
N VAL A 145 -1.51 54.09 -12.88
CA VAL A 145 -1.06 53.76 -11.52
C VAL A 145 -2.17 53.09 -10.71
N LEU A 146 -3.40 53.61 -10.81
CA LEU A 146 -4.56 52.97 -10.17
C LEU A 146 -4.74 51.52 -10.65
N MET A 147 -4.61 51.26 -11.95
CA MET A 147 -4.65 49.90 -12.50
C MET A 147 -3.54 49.01 -11.94
N LEU A 148 -2.32 49.52 -11.79
CA LEU A 148 -1.21 48.78 -11.16
C LEU A 148 -1.47 48.48 -9.68
N MET A 149 -2.03 49.43 -8.92
CA MET A 149 -2.38 49.21 -7.51
C MET A 149 -3.52 48.19 -7.36
N ILE A 150 -4.54 48.27 -8.21
CA ILE A 150 -5.65 47.30 -8.24
C ILE A 150 -5.11 45.91 -8.58
N THR A 151 -4.32 45.77 -9.65
CA THR A 151 -3.78 44.46 -10.07
C THR A 151 -2.81 43.87 -9.04
N SER A 152 -2.02 44.71 -8.36
CA SER A 152 -1.15 44.30 -7.24
C SER A 152 -1.92 43.80 -6.01
N THR A 153 -3.21 44.10 -5.91
CA THR A 153 -4.08 43.66 -4.81
C THR A 153 -4.94 42.46 -5.21
N VAL A 154 -5.60 42.57 -6.37
CA VAL A 154 -6.58 41.57 -6.85
C VAL A 154 -5.91 40.26 -7.23
N ILE A 155 -4.77 40.29 -7.94
CA ILE A 155 -4.11 39.06 -8.40
C ILE A 155 -3.64 38.20 -7.20
N PRO A 156 -2.91 38.75 -6.21
CA PRO A 156 -2.51 37.96 -5.05
C PRO A 156 -3.69 37.46 -4.22
N PHE A 157 -4.74 38.29 -4.05
CA PHE A 157 -5.94 37.89 -3.32
C PHE A 157 -6.66 36.72 -4.01
N TYR A 158 -6.84 36.79 -5.33
CA TYR A 158 -7.45 35.72 -6.11
C TYR A 158 -6.61 34.43 -6.05
N ALA A 159 -5.29 34.54 -6.14
CA ALA A 159 -4.40 33.39 -6.00
C ALA A 159 -4.50 32.74 -4.61
N HIS A 160 -4.59 33.54 -3.54
CA HIS A 160 -4.80 33.02 -2.19
C HIS A 160 -6.10 32.22 -2.07
N LEU A 161 -7.20 32.76 -2.59
CA LEU A 161 -8.51 32.10 -2.56
C LEU A 161 -8.48 30.77 -3.31
N LEU A 162 -7.89 30.74 -4.51
CA LEU A 162 -7.78 29.51 -5.30
C LEU A 162 -6.96 28.42 -4.60
N LEU A 163 -5.84 28.80 -3.97
CA LEU A 163 -5.01 27.84 -3.23
C LEU A 163 -5.73 27.28 -2.02
N GLU A 164 -6.46 28.12 -1.29
CA GLU A 164 -7.21 27.71 -0.10
C GLU A 164 -8.31 26.73 -0.49
N ARG A 165 -9.10 27.03 -1.52
CA ARG A 165 -10.11 26.11 -2.08
C ARG A 165 -9.51 24.79 -2.57
N THR A 166 -8.38 24.84 -3.25
CA THR A 166 -7.70 23.63 -3.74
C THR A 166 -7.20 22.78 -2.58
N ARG A 167 -6.70 23.44 -1.53
CA ARG A 167 -6.23 22.78 -0.32
C ARG A 167 -7.38 22.13 0.45
N GLU A 168 -8.48 22.85 0.68
CA GLU A 168 -9.69 22.32 1.32
C GLU A 168 -10.22 21.10 0.57
N ALA A 169 -10.41 21.20 -0.75
CA ALA A 169 -10.86 20.08 -1.57
C ALA A 169 -9.91 18.88 -1.53
N SER A 170 -8.59 19.14 -1.48
CA SER A 170 -7.59 18.08 -1.31
C SER A 170 -7.65 17.42 0.06
N GLU A 171 -7.83 18.21 1.13
CA GLU A 171 -7.94 17.70 2.50
C GLU A 171 -9.24 16.87 2.67
N GLU A 172 -10.37 17.34 2.13
CA GLU A 172 -11.64 16.61 2.08
C GLU A 172 -11.53 15.29 1.31
N ALA A 173 -10.90 15.30 0.13
CA ALA A 173 -10.70 14.09 -0.67
C ALA A 173 -9.83 13.05 0.06
N VAL A 174 -8.78 13.49 0.76
CA VAL A 174 -7.91 12.62 1.55
C VAL A 174 -8.66 12.05 2.75
N ALA A 175 -9.44 12.88 3.46
CA ALA A 175 -10.26 12.45 4.59
C ALA A 175 -11.30 11.40 4.17
N ALA A 176 -12.04 11.66 3.09
CA ALA A 176 -13.02 10.73 2.55
C ALA A 176 -12.39 9.38 2.14
N ASN A 177 -11.19 9.40 1.55
CA ASN A 177 -10.49 8.16 1.20
C ASN A 177 -10.02 7.38 2.44
N LEU A 178 -9.57 8.08 3.48
CA LEU A 178 -9.17 7.45 4.74
C LEU A 178 -10.37 6.80 5.45
N GLU A 179 -11.51 7.48 5.49
CA GLU A 179 -12.76 6.94 6.06
C GLU A 179 -13.24 5.72 5.29
N LYS A 180 -13.28 5.79 3.95
CA LYS A 180 -13.62 4.64 3.09
C LYS A 180 -12.70 3.46 3.35
N SER A 181 -11.39 3.70 3.48
CA SER A 181 -10.42 2.66 3.79
C SER A 181 -10.64 2.01 5.15
N ARG A 182 -10.94 2.81 6.19
CA ARG A 182 -11.24 2.31 7.54
C ARG A 182 -12.53 1.49 7.57
N PHE A 183 -13.59 1.99 6.93
CA PHE A 183 -14.87 1.29 6.81
C PHE A 183 -14.69 -0.09 6.17
N LEU A 184 -13.93 -0.18 5.08
CA LEU A 184 -13.67 -1.45 4.39
C LEU A 184 -12.83 -2.42 5.23
N ALA A 185 -11.84 -1.91 5.97
CA ALA A 185 -11.04 -2.73 6.88
C ALA A 185 -11.89 -3.31 8.03
N GLN A 186 -12.76 -2.49 8.63
CA GLN A 186 -13.68 -2.95 9.67
C GLN A 186 -14.67 -3.98 9.11
N ALA A 187 -15.31 -3.69 7.98
CA ALA A 187 -16.22 -4.63 7.32
C ALA A 187 -15.53 -5.96 6.98
N SER A 188 -14.24 -5.95 6.60
CA SER A 188 -13.47 -7.18 6.41
C SER A 188 -13.42 -8.03 7.68
N HIS A 189 -13.19 -7.40 8.81
CA HIS A 189 -13.03 -8.10 10.08
C HIS A 189 -14.36 -8.76 10.46
N ASP A 190 -15.42 -7.95 10.48
CA ASP A 190 -16.76 -8.34 10.90
C ASP A 190 -17.37 -9.44 10.00
N LEU A 191 -16.94 -9.53 8.74
CA LEU A 191 -17.37 -10.59 7.81
C LEU A 191 -16.48 -11.84 7.85
N ARG A 192 -15.22 -11.72 8.26
CA ARG A 192 -14.30 -12.86 8.33
C ARG A 192 -14.62 -13.79 9.50
N GLN A 193 -15.00 -13.23 10.66
CA GLN A 193 -15.39 -13.99 11.84
C GLN A 193 -16.55 -14.98 11.59
N PRO A 194 -17.72 -14.56 11.07
CA PRO A 194 -18.82 -15.48 10.82
C PRO A 194 -18.45 -16.52 9.76
N ILE A 195 -17.69 -16.15 8.71
CA ILE A 195 -17.20 -17.10 7.71
C ILE A 195 -16.27 -18.15 8.34
N HIS A 196 -15.38 -17.74 9.25
CA HIS A 196 -14.49 -18.67 9.93
C HIS A 196 -15.28 -19.65 10.81
N SER A 197 -16.21 -19.15 11.62
CA SER A 197 -17.03 -19.97 12.51
C SER A 197 -17.91 -20.96 11.74
N ILE A 198 -18.60 -20.53 10.68
CA ILE A 198 -19.40 -21.44 9.84
C ILE A 198 -18.50 -22.55 9.27
N GLY A 199 -17.26 -22.23 8.89
CA GLY A 199 -16.31 -23.19 8.31
C GLY A 199 -15.88 -24.28 9.29
N LEU A 200 -15.65 -23.88 10.55
CA LEU A 200 -15.37 -24.81 11.64
C LEU A 200 -16.60 -25.69 11.96
N PHE A 201 -17.80 -25.12 11.99
CA PHE A 201 -19.03 -25.90 12.20
C PHE A 201 -19.31 -26.90 11.07
N THR A 202 -19.08 -26.52 9.80
CA THR A 202 -19.17 -27.48 8.68
C THR A 202 -18.14 -28.60 8.78
N ALA A 203 -16.92 -28.29 9.23
CA ALA A 203 -15.90 -29.31 9.46
C ALA A 203 -16.34 -30.30 10.56
N CYS A 204 -16.91 -29.79 11.67
CA CYS A 204 -17.51 -30.61 12.70
C CYS A 204 -18.63 -31.49 12.13
N LEU A 205 -19.58 -30.93 11.35
CA LEU A 205 -20.65 -31.75 10.75
C LEU A 205 -20.10 -32.86 9.86
N ARG A 206 -19.07 -32.60 9.05
CA ARG A 206 -18.49 -33.57 8.11
C ARG A 206 -17.86 -34.78 8.79
N GLU A 207 -17.34 -34.62 9.99
CA GLU A 207 -16.77 -35.72 10.78
C GLU A 207 -17.84 -36.56 11.50
N SER A 208 -19.13 -36.22 11.39
CA SER A 208 -20.24 -36.95 12.01
C SER A 208 -20.67 -38.16 11.20
N ARG A 209 -21.35 -39.12 11.86
CA ARG A 209 -22.02 -40.22 11.17
C ARG A 209 -23.26 -39.69 10.45
N LEU A 210 -23.02 -38.97 9.36
CA LEU A 210 -24.04 -38.45 8.47
C LEU A 210 -24.45 -39.51 7.44
N GLY A 211 -25.71 -39.49 7.02
CA GLY A 211 -26.15 -40.17 5.80
C GLY A 211 -25.52 -39.56 4.54
N GLU A 212 -25.63 -40.25 3.41
CA GLU A 212 -25.11 -39.80 2.10
C GLU A 212 -25.63 -38.41 1.71
N GLU A 213 -26.91 -38.12 1.91
CA GLU A 213 -27.53 -36.85 1.54
C GLU A 213 -27.06 -35.68 2.43
N GLU A 214 -27.01 -35.90 3.74
CA GLU A 214 -26.53 -34.91 4.72
C GLU A 214 -25.07 -34.56 4.49
N ARG A 215 -24.24 -35.56 4.16
CA ARG A 215 -22.83 -35.35 3.80
C ARG A 215 -22.68 -34.49 2.55
N ARG A 216 -23.50 -34.73 1.52
CA ARG A 216 -23.53 -33.89 0.29
C ARG A 216 -23.95 -32.45 0.60
N LEU A 217 -24.93 -32.24 1.49
CA LEU A 217 -25.35 -30.90 1.91
C LEU A 217 -24.22 -30.16 2.63
N VAL A 218 -23.53 -30.83 3.56
CA VAL A 218 -22.38 -30.25 4.27
C VAL A 218 -21.24 -29.88 3.31
N ASP A 219 -20.92 -30.75 2.35
CA ASP A 219 -19.90 -30.47 1.32
C ASP A 219 -20.29 -29.31 0.38
N ASN A 220 -21.60 -29.06 0.20
CA ASN A 220 -22.09 -27.90 -0.56
C ASN A 220 -22.04 -26.60 0.25
N ILE A 221 -22.32 -26.65 1.56
CA ILE A 221 -22.18 -25.49 2.46
C ILE A 221 -20.71 -25.08 2.56
N ASP A 222 -19.79 -26.04 2.77
CA ASP A 222 -18.35 -25.79 2.84
C ASP A 222 -17.83 -25.14 1.54
N ARG A 223 -18.28 -25.63 0.37
CA ARG A 223 -17.98 -25.02 -0.92
C ARG A 223 -18.50 -23.59 -1.06
N SER A 224 -19.75 -23.36 -0.69
CA SER A 224 -20.38 -22.03 -0.74
C SER A 224 -19.64 -21.04 0.16
N LEU A 225 -19.22 -21.49 1.33
CA LEU A 225 -18.49 -20.69 2.29
C LEU A 225 -17.07 -20.36 1.84
N LEU A 226 -16.36 -21.33 1.26
CA LEU A 226 -15.06 -21.12 0.61
C LEU A 226 -15.17 -20.09 -0.53
N ASN A 227 -16.22 -20.18 -1.35
CA ASN A 227 -16.47 -19.22 -2.43
C ASN A 227 -16.71 -17.81 -1.86
N VAL A 228 -17.57 -17.65 -0.87
CA VAL A 228 -17.85 -16.35 -0.24
C VAL A 228 -16.60 -15.78 0.43
N SER A 229 -15.81 -16.61 1.12
CA SER A 229 -14.53 -16.20 1.71
C SER A 229 -13.53 -15.68 0.67
N GLN A 230 -13.42 -16.38 -0.47
CA GLN A 230 -12.56 -15.95 -1.58
C GLN A 230 -13.06 -14.65 -2.22
N LEU A 231 -14.37 -14.47 -2.37
CA LEU A 231 -14.96 -13.25 -2.91
C LEU A 231 -14.68 -12.04 -2.02
N PHE A 232 -14.86 -12.18 -0.70
CA PHE A 232 -14.55 -11.10 0.22
C PHE A 232 -13.07 -10.75 0.24
N ARG A 233 -12.18 -11.76 0.33
CA ARG A 233 -10.74 -11.54 0.20
C ARG A 233 -10.41 -10.81 -1.10
N SER A 234 -10.99 -11.22 -2.22
CA SER A 234 -10.78 -10.61 -3.53
C SER A 234 -11.21 -9.13 -3.58
N ILE A 235 -12.36 -8.79 -3.02
CA ILE A 235 -12.85 -7.40 -2.95
C ILE A 235 -11.92 -6.56 -2.07
N LEU A 236 -11.51 -7.11 -0.93
CA LEU A 236 -10.68 -6.40 0.04
C LEU A 236 -9.25 -6.22 -0.46
N ASP A 237 -8.68 -7.23 -1.11
CA ASP A 237 -7.37 -7.15 -1.74
C ASP A 237 -7.37 -6.03 -2.79
N LEU A 238 -8.41 -5.93 -3.63
CA LEU A 238 -8.57 -4.81 -4.59
C LEU A 238 -8.53 -3.44 -3.91
N TYR A 239 -9.34 -3.24 -2.87
CA TYR A 239 -9.38 -1.96 -2.15
C TYR A 239 -8.10 -1.64 -1.36
N THR A 240 -7.40 -2.66 -0.88
CA THR A 240 -6.14 -2.49 -0.14
C THR A 240 -4.98 -2.18 -1.11
N LEU A 241 -5.01 -2.80 -2.30
CA LEU A 241 -4.08 -2.53 -3.39
C LEU A 241 -4.23 -1.11 -3.97
N ASP A 242 -5.47 -0.62 -4.11
CA ASP A 242 -5.75 0.73 -4.62
C ASP A 242 -5.21 1.85 -3.73
N ASN A 243 -5.08 1.61 -2.43
CA ASN A 243 -4.59 2.60 -1.48
C ASN A 243 -3.07 2.55 -1.27
N GLY A 244 -2.35 1.69 -2.01
CA GLY A 244 -0.88 1.57 -1.91
C GLY A 244 -0.38 1.11 -0.53
N ARG A 245 -1.25 0.49 0.28
CA ARG A 245 -0.93 0.08 1.67
C ARG A 245 -0.26 -1.29 1.77
N VAL A 246 -0.23 -2.06 0.68
CA VAL A 246 0.42 -3.37 0.62
C VAL A 246 1.87 -3.18 0.19
N LEU A 247 2.81 -3.50 1.08
CA LEU A 247 4.24 -3.50 0.78
C LEU A 247 4.70 -4.94 0.53
N PRO A 248 5.25 -5.26 -0.67
CA PRO A 248 5.77 -6.59 -0.97
C PRO A 248 6.90 -7.01 -0.05
N LYS A 249 6.87 -8.27 0.38
CA LYS A 249 7.92 -8.89 1.22
C LYS A 249 8.76 -9.82 0.38
N LEU A 250 9.88 -9.30 -0.12
CA LEU A 250 10.77 -10.06 -0.99
C LEU A 250 11.49 -11.16 -0.21
N GLN A 251 11.20 -12.42 -0.52
CA GLN A 251 11.88 -13.59 0.04
C GLN A 251 12.56 -14.39 -1.07
N THR A 252 13.69 -15.02 -0.73
CA THR A 252 14.39 -15.94 -1.65
C THR A 252 13.97 -17.37 -1.35
N PHE A 253 13.42 -18.08 -2.35
CA PHE A 253 12.95 -19.45 -2.18
C PHE A 253 13.15 -20.29 -3.45
N HIS A 254 13.15 -21.61 -3.28
CA HIS A 254 13.25 -22.57 -4.37
C HIS A 254 11.90 -22.70 -5.09
N LEU A 255 11.82 -22.21 -6.34
CA LEU A 255 10.56 -22.10 -7.08
C LEU A 255 9.92 -23.47 -7.38
N GLY A 256 10.73 -24.50 -7.65
CA GLY A 256 10.25 -25.85 -7.94
C GLY A 256 9.54 -26.51 -6.76
N GLU A 257 10.22 -26.62 -5.61
CA GLU A 257 9.64 -27.08 -4.33
C GLU A 257 8.38 -26.27 -3.97
N TRP A 258 8.44 -24.94 -4.05
CA TRP A 258 7.28 -24.09 -3.75
C TRP A 258 6.08 -24.36 -4.68
N LEU A 259 6.30 -24.51 -5.99
CA LEU A 259 5.23 -24.88 -6.93
C LEU A 259 4.68 -26.28 -6.66
N ALA A 260 5.53 -27.24 -6.30
CA ALA A 260 5.13 -28.60 -5.97
C ALA A 260 4.22 -28.60 -4.73
N ASP A 261 4.59 -27.84 -3.70
CA ASP A 261 3.82 -27.69 -2.47
C ASP A 261 2.45 -27.07 -2.74
N LEU A 262 2.42 -25.99 -3.51
CA LEU A 262 1.19 -25.31 -3.91
C LEU A 262 0.26 -26.24 -4.71
N ILE A 263 0.81 -27.08 -5.60
CA ILE A 263 0.04 -28.06 -6.36
C ILE A 263 -0.49 -29.17 -5.45
N ARG A 264 0.29 -29.66 -4.48
CA ARG A 264 -0.20 -30.64 -3.50
C ARG A 264 -1.39 -30.09 -2.71
N GLN A 265 -1.34 -28.84 -2.30
CA GLN A 265 -2.44 -28.17 -1.59
C GLN A 265 -3.72 -28.03 -2.45
N ASN A 266 -3.59 -28.02 -3.77
CA ASN A 266 -4.72 -27.90 -4.71
C ASN A 266 -5.14 -29.24 -5.33
N ALA A 267 -4.53 -30.36 -4.93
CA ALA A 267 -4.77 -31.67 -5.53
C ALA A 267 -6.21 -32.17 -5.31
N GLU A 268 -6.80 -31.91 -4.14
CA GLU A 268 -8.19 -32.24 -3.88
C GLU A 268 -9.11 -31.37 -4.75
N ALA A 269 -8.98 -30.04 -4.72
CA ALA A 269 -9.80 -29.16 -5.55
C ALA A 269 -9.75 -29.54 -7.04
N ALA A 270 -8.57 -29.88 -7.56
CA ALA A 270 -8.39 -30.35 -8.94
C ALA A 270 -9.11 -31.69 -9.19
N ARG A 271 -8.99 -32.65 -8.27
CA ARG A 271 -9.68 -33.96 -8.35
C ARG A 271 -11.19 -33.80 -8.39
N TRP A 272 -11.74 -32.93 -7.55
CA TRP A 272 -13.18 -32.63 -7.53
C TRP A 272 -13.65 -31.95 -8.82
N ALA A 273 -12.80 -31.11 -9.43
CA ALA A 273 -13.05 -30.54 -10.74
C ALA A 273 -12.80 -31.52 -11.92
N GLY A 274 -12.37 -32.76 -11.65
CA GLY A 274 -11.99 -33.73 -12.69
C GLY A 274 -10.77 -33.29 -13.51
N VAL A 275 -9.89 -32.48 -12.94
CA VAL A 275 -8.70 -31.92 -13.59
C VAL A 275 -7.43 -32.56 -13.02
N GLU A 276 -6.54 -33.00 -13.90
CA GLU A 276 -5.21 -33.48 -13.52
C GLU A 276 -4.19 -32.34 -13.56
N LEU A 277 -3.51 -32.06 -12.46
CA LEU A 277 -2.42 -31.08 -12.41
C LEU A 277 -1.08 -31.75 -12.74
N ARG A 278 -0.39 -31.25 -13.77
CA ARG A 278 0.94 -31.74 -14.18
C ARG A 278 1.99 -30.64 -14.00
N LEU A 279 2.92 -30.83 -13.07
CA LEU A 279 4.07 -29.94 -12.88
C LEU A 279 5.27 -30.44 -13.68
N ARG A 280 5.95 -29.54 -14.41
CA ARG A 280 7.32 -29.75 -14.85
C ARG A 280 8.28 -29.24 -13.76
N PRO A 281 9.08 -30.11 -13.13
CA PRO A 281 10.04 -29.69 -12.12
C PRO A 281 11.02 -28.65 -12.65
N CYS A 282 11.49 -27.77 -11.77
CA CYS A 282 12.55 -26.81 -12.05
C CYS A 282 13.40 -26.60 -10.79
N GLU A 283 14.66 -26.19 -10.98
CA GLU A 283 15.65 -26.05 -9.91
C GLU A 283 16.04 -24.58 -9.68
N TYR A 284 15.16 -23.65 -10.07
CA TYR A 284 15.45 -22.22 -10.00
C TYR A 284 15.12 -21.64 -8.62
N TRP A 285 15.95 -20.70 -8.18
CA TRP A 285 15.70 -19.83 -7.05
C TRP A 285 15.24 -18.45 -7.53
N VAL A 286 14.23 -17.90 -6.86
CA VAL A 286 13.67 -16.58 -7.18
C VAL A 286 13.61 -15.70 -5.94
N GLN A 287 13.67 -14.39 -6.14
CA GLN A 287 13.45 -13.39 -5.09
C GLN A 287 12.17 -12.60 -5.39
N THR A 288 11.11 -12.87 -4.63
CA THR A 288 9.79 -12.22 -4.78
C THR A 288 8.98 -12.45 -3.50
N ASP A 289 7.79 -11.86 -3.40
CA ASP A 289 6.83 -12.20 -2.35
C ASP A 289 6.13 -13.54 -2.65
N PRO A 290 6.35 -14.61 -1.85
CA PRO A 290 5.78 -15.92 -2.10
C PRO A 290 4.26 -15.96 -1.84
N ALA A 291 3.75 -15.14 -0.92
CA ALA A 291 2.32 -15.11 -0.60
C ALA A 291 1.54 -14.44 -1.73
N LEU A 292 2.01 -13.29 -2.22
CA LEU A 292 1.39 -12.60 -3.35
C LEU A 292 1.50 -13.43 -4.64
N LEU A 293 2.63 -14.09 -4.87
CA LEU A 293 2.77 -15.00 -6.01
C LEU A 293 1.85 -16.23 -5.88
N ALA A 294 1.66 -16.78 -4.67
CA ALA A 294 0.71 -17.87 -4.44
C ALA A 294 -0.71 -17.44 -4.81
N THR A 295 -1.13 -16.24 -4.39
CA THR A 295 -2.44 -15.68 -4.74
C THR A 295 -2.60 -15.53 -6.24
N MET A 296 -1.58 -15.06 -6.95
CA MET A 296 -1.60 -14.98 -8.42
C MET A 296 -1.79 -16.36 -9.06
N VAL A 297 -0.99 -17.35 -8.65
CA VAL A 297 -1.07 -18.72 -9.20
C VAL A 297 -2.41 -19.39 -8.86
N GLN A 298 -2.91 -19.23 -7.63
CA GLN A 298 -4.20 -19.79 -7.19
C GLN A 298 -5.37 -19.23 -7.98
N ASN A 299 -5.38 -17.92 -8.25
CA ASN A 299 -6.42 -17.29 -9.08
C ASN A 299 -6.42 -17.87 -10.51
N VAL A 300 -5.24 -18.14 -11.07
CA VAL A 300 -5.12 -18.78 -12.39
C VAL A 300 -5.59 -20.24 -12.33
N LEU A 301 -5.16 -21.01 -11.34
CA LEU A 301 -5.57 -22.42 -11.19
C LEU A 301 -7.07 -22.56 -10.97
N SER A 302 -7.67 -21.68 -10.16
CA SER A 302 -9.12 -21.63 -9.95
C SER A 302 -9.88 -21.44 -11.27
N ASN A 303 -9.39 -20.54 -12.14
CA ASN A 303 -9.96 -20.38 -13.48
C ASN A 303 -9.77 -21.65 -14.33
N CYS A 304 -8.61 -22.30 -14.26
CA CYS A 304 -8.40 -23.57 -14.96
C CYS A 304 -9.35 -24.68 -14.47
N PHE A 305 -9.68 -24.75 -13.18
CA PHE A 305 -10.64 -25.72 -12.65
C PHE A 305 -12.07 -25.43 -13.13
N LYS A 306 -12.45 -24.16 -13.17
CA LYS A 306 -13.78 -23.73 -13.62
C LYS A 306 -14.01 -23.92 -15.12
N TYR A 307 -12.99 -23.68 -15.95
CA TYR A 307 -13.13 -23.63 -17.41
C TYR A 307 -12.36 -24.73 -18.16
N GLY A 308 -11.61 -25.59 -17.46
CA GLY A 308 -10.66 -26.55 -18.03
C GLY A 308 -11.26 -27.80 -18.67
N ALA A 309 -12.59 -27.94 -18.67
CA ALA A 309 -13.31 -29.05 -19.34
C ALA A 309 -12.80 -30.46 -18.97
N HIS A 310 -12.45 -30.68 -17.69
CA HIS A 310 -11.91 -31.95 -17.16
C HIS A 310 -10.64 -32.44 -17.86
N ARG A 311 -9.81 -31.52 -18.37
CA ARG A 311 -8.54 -31.84 -19.04
C ARG A 311 -7.33 -31.50 -18.17
N PRO A 312 -6.17 -32.13 -18.40
CA PRO A 312 -4.97 -31.83 -17.64
C PRO A 312 -4.53 -30.39 -17.81
N VAL A 313 -4.08 -29.78 -16.70
CA VAL A 313 -3.46 -28.46 -16.65
C VAL A 313 -1.97 -28.63 -16.48
N LEU A 314 -1.18 -28.06 -17.40
CA LEU A 314 0.28 -28.11 -17.39
C LEU A 314 0.84 -26.85 -16.75
N ILE A 315 1.70 -27.03 -15.75
CA ILE A 315 2.41 -25.96 -15.05
C ILE A 315 3.89 -26.15 -15.32
N GLY A 316 4.56 -25.12 -15.82
CA GLY A 316 5.98 -25.18 -16.11
C GLY A 316 6.67 -23.84 -15.95
N VAL A 317 7.99 -23.88 -15.77
CA VAL A 317 8.81 -22.68 -15.64
C VAL A 317 9.78 -22.63 -16.81
N ARG A 318 9.92 -21.45 -17.42
CA ARG A 318 10.89 -21.22 -18.51
C ARG A 318 11.62 -19.90 -18.31
N ARG A 319 12.85 -19.82 -18.80
CA ARG A 319 13.56 -18.54 -18.92
C ARG A 319 12.90 -17.65 -19.98
N ARG A 320 12.75 -16.37 -19.67
CA ARG A 320 12.21 -15.35 -20.59
C ARG A 320 12.93 -14.03 -20.32
N GLY A 321 13.82 -13.64 -21.23
CA GLY A 321 14.70 -12.48 -21.02
C GLY A 321 15.65 -12.71 -19.86
N ALA A 322 15.79 -11.71 -18.98
CA ALA A 322 16.64 -11.78 -17.79
C ALA A 322 16.00 -12.52 -16.59
N GLY A 323 14.72 -12.90 -16.68
CA GLY A 323 13.99 -13.53 -15.58
C GLY A 323 13.35 -14.87 -15.96
N LEU A 324 12.53 -15.39 -15.05
CA LEU A 324 11.72 -16.59 -15.28
C LEU A 324 10.28 -16.23 -15.60
N ALA A 325 9.61 -17.17 -16.23
CA ALA A 325 8.18 -17.15 -16.46
C ALA A 325 7.55 -18.47 -16.03
N ILE A 326 6.56 -18.39 -15.14
CA ILE A 326 5.64 -19.49 -14.83
C ILE A 326 4.57 -19.49 -15.91
N VAL A 327 4.36 -20.63 -16.55
CA VAL A 327 3.34 -20.84 -17.57
C VAL A 327 2.36 -21.88 -17.07
N ILE A 328 1.10 -21.48 -17.00
CA ILE A 328 -0.02 -22.34 -16.63
C ILE A 328 -0.88 -22.48 -17.89
N TYR A 329 -1.00 -23.69 -18.39
CA TYR A 329 -1.70 -24.01 -19.64
C TYR A 329 -2.81 -25.02 -19.41
N ASP A 330 -4.04 -24.62 -19.71
CA ASP A 330 -5.21 -25.50 -19.76
C ASP A 330 -5.62 -25.80 -21.20
N ARG A 331 -6.36 -26.89 -21.39
CA ARG A 331 -6.95 -27.30 -22.67
C ARG A 331 -8.47 -27.11 -22.71
N GLY A 332 -8.97 -26.13 -21.96
CA GLY A 332 -10.39 -25.83 -21.80
C GLY A 332 -11.01 -25.17 -23.04
N ASN A 333 -12.16 -24.52 -22.82
CA ASN A 333 -12.96 -23.91 -23.90
C ASN A 333 -12.25 -22.76 -24.62
N GLY A 334 -11.20 -22.20 -24.03
CA GLY A 334 -10.50 -21.04 -24.57
C GLY A 334 -11.37 -19.77 -24.57
N ILE A 335 -10.76 -18.64 -24.92
CA ILE A 335 -11.36 -17.30 -24.90
C ILE A 335 -11.29 -16.76 -26.33
N ALA A 336 -12.40 -16.18 -26.81
CA ALA A 336 -12.44 -15.50 -28.11
C ALA A 336 -11.59 -14.23 -28.08
N GLU A 337 -11.00 -13.88 -29.22
CA GLU A 337 -10.01 -12.80 -29.32
C GLU A 337 -10.55 -11.44 -28.86
N GLU A 338 -11.81 -11.15 -29.14
CA GLU A 338 -12.51 -9.92 -28.73
C GLU A 338 -12.62 -9.73 -27.20
N HIS A 339 -12.49 -10.81 -26.43
CA HIS A 339 -12.57 -10.77 -24.97
C HIS A 339 -11.19 -10.69 -24.30
N LEU A 340 -10.09 -11.02 -25.01
CA LEU A 340 -8.76 -11.15 -24.41
C LEU A 340 -8.24 -9.89 -23.72
N ALA A 341 -8.61 -8.71 -24.24
CA ALA A 341 -8.25 -7.43 -23.60
C ALA A 341 -9.09 -7.16 -22.34
N LYS A 342 -10.36 -7.58 -22.37
CA LYS A 342 -11.37 -7.24 -21.35
C LYS A 342 -11.38 -8.22 -20.18
N VAL A 343 -10.86 -9.43 -20.31
CA VAL A 343 -10.81 -10.41 -19.20
C VAL A 343 -9.94 -9.99 -18.02
N PHE A 344 -9.15 -8.92 -18.16
CA PHE A 344 -8.43 -8.27 -17.05
C PHE A 344 -9.20 -7.12 -16.41
N GLU A 345 -10.35 -6.72 -16.96
CA GLU A 345 -11.24 -5.71 -16.38
C GLU A 345 -12.03 -6.31 -15.22
N GLU A 346 -12.29 -5.48 -14.21
CA GLU A 346 -13.05 -5.88 -13.03
C GLU A 346 -14.50 -6.19 -13.39
N PHE A 347 -15.05 -7.25 -12.77
CA PHE A 347 -16.43 -7.70 -12.98
C PHE A 347 -16.75 -8.16 -14.42
N TYR A 348 -15.75 -8.21 -15.30
CA TYR A 348 -15.95 -8.63 -16.67
C TYR A 348 -16.05 -10.15 -16.76
N ARG A 349 -17.10 -10.63 -17.46
CA ARG A 349 -17.31 -12.05 -17.74
C ARG A 349 -17.77 -12.23 -19.17
N VAL A 350 -17.22 -13.24 -19.85
CA VAL A 350 -17.71 -13.71 -21.15
C VAL A 350 -19.02 -14.46 -20.90
N ARG A 351 -20.17 -13.83 -21.19
CA ARG A 351 -21.48 -14.47 -21.06
C ARG A 351 -21.79 -15.26 -22.33
N GLN A 352 -21.72 -16.59 -22.29
CA GLN A 352 -22.30 -17.44 -23.34
C GLN A 352 -23.72 -17.90 -22.95
N VAL A 353 -24.59 -18.09 -23.94
CA VAL A 353 -26.03 -18.40 -23.80
C VAL A 353 -26.33 -19.72 -23.05
N ARG A 354 -25.31 -20.57 -22.83
CA ARG A 354 -25.41 -21.87 -22.11
C ARG A 354 -24.76 -21.88 -20.72
N ASP A 355 -24.24 -20.76 -20.24
CA ASP A 355 -23.33 -20.70 -19.08
C ASP A 355 -24.04 -20.30 -17.77
N LYS A 356 -25.31 -20.72 -17.58
CA LYS A 356 -26.11 -20.35 -16.39
C LYS A 356 -25.55 -20.89 -15.06
N ASP A 357 -24.62 -21.85 -15.09
CA ASP A 357 -24.19 -22.60 -13.90
C ASP A 357 -22.72 -22.36 -13.48
N VAL A 358 -21.96 -21.46 -14.13
CA VAL A 358 -20.56 -21.19 -13.73
C VAL A 358 -20.49 -20.02 -12.74
N GLU A 359 -20.23 -20.32 -11.46
CA GLU A 359 -20.11 -19.34 -10.37
C GLU A 359 -18.77 -18.55 -10.39
N GLY A 360 -18.85 -17.22 -10.33
CA GLY A 360 -17.69 -16.32 -10.19
C GLY A 360 -18.00 -14.83 -10.43
N VAL A 361 -17.30 -13.94 -9.72
CA VAL A 361 -17.54 -12.47 -9.76
C VAL A 361 -16.73 -11.75 -10.84
N GLY A 362 -15.71 -12.40 -11.44
CA GLY A 362 -14.90 -11.80 -12.52
C GLY A 362 -13.73 -10.94 -12.02
N LEU A 363 -13.23 -11.19 -10.81
CA LEU A 363 -12.11 -10.43 -10.22
C LEU A 363 -10.75 -11.16 -10.30
N GLY A 364 -10.74 -12.46 -10.60
CA GLY A 364 -9.51 -13.26 -10.44
C GLY A 364 -8.34 -12.78 -11.30
N LEU A 365 -8.58 -12.47 -12.58
CA LEU A 365 -7.52 -11.99 -13.48
C LEU A 365 -7.15 -10.52 -13.26
N SER A 366 -8.07 -9.67 -12.82
CA SER A 366 -7.77 -8.28 -12.46
C SER A 366 -6.86 -8.22 -11.23
N ILE A 367 -7.10 -9.09 -10.23
CA ILE A 367 -6.22 -9.26 -9.06
C ILE A 367 -4.83 -9.74 -9.49
N VAL A 368 -4.74 -10.74 -10.37
CA VAL A 368 -3.45 -11.23 -10.88
C VAL A 368 -2.66 -10.09 -11.55
N LYS A 369 -3.32 -9.26 -12.35
CA LYS A 369 -2.69 -8.09 -12.98
C LYS A 369 -2.17 -7.08 -11.93
N ARG A 370 -3.01 -6.74 -10.95
CA ARG A 370 -2.67 -5.75 -9.91
C ARG A 370 -1.54 -6.21 -8.99
N LEU A 371 -1.58 -7.48 -8.56
CA LEU A 371 -0.51 -8.09 -7.79
C LEU A 371 0.79 -8.15 -8.59
N GLY A 372 0.69 -8.48 -9.87
CA GLY A 372 1.82 -8.46 -10.80
C GLY A 372 2.48 -7.09 -10.90
N GLU A 373 1.70 -6.03 -11.07
CA GLU A 373 2.18 -4.63 -11.06
C GLU A 373 2.87 -4.28 -9.73
N LEU A 374 2.32 -4.74 -8.60
CA LEU A 374 2.85 -4.49 -7.27
C LEU A 374 4.22 -5.17 -7.03
N ILE A 375 4.38 -6.43 -7.44
CA ILE A 375 5.62 -7.21 -7.20
C ILE A 375 6.60 -7.19 -8.38
N GLY A 376 6.28 -6.44 -9.45
CA GLY A 376 7.10 -6.37 -10.66
C GLY A 376 7.04 -7.61 -11.56
N VAL A 377 5.98 -8.42 -11.46
CA VAL A 377 5.74 -9.62 -12.28
C VAL A 377 4.71 -9.31 -13.36
N GLY A 378 5.14 -9.33 -14.62
CA GLY A 378 4.25 -9.14 -15.76
C GLY A 378 3.31 -10.32 -15.99
N VAL A 379 2.10 -10.03 -16.47
CA VAL A 379 1.08 -11.04 -16.77
C VAL A 379 0.76 -11.01 -18.26
N ALA A 380 0.75 -12.17 -18.91
CA ALA A 380 0.37 -12.31 -20.31
C ALA A 380 -0.60 -13.48 -20.49
N LEU A 381 -1.64 -13.27 -21.29
CA LEU A 381 -2.65 -14.26 -21.61
C LEU A 381 -2.58 -14.58 -23.11
N ARG A 382 -2.58 -15.86 -23.46
CA ARG A 382 -2.79 -16.33 -24.83
C ARG A 382 -3.85 -17.40 -24.81
N SER A 383 -4.96 -17.17 -25.50
CA SER A 383 -6.03 -18.16 -25.61
C SER A 383 -6.51 -18.24 -27.04
N ARG A 384 -7.05 -19.41 -27.40
CA ARG A 384 -7.76 -19.59 -28.66
C ARG A 384 -9.02 -20.39 -28.37
N LEU A 385 -10.16 -19.90 -28.84
CA LEU A 385 -11.45 -20.56 -28.67
C LEU A 385 -11.37 -22.03 -29.13
N GLY A 386 -11.82 -22.94 -28.28
CA GLY A 386 -11.78 -24.40 -28.44
C GLY A 386 -10.41 -25.06 -28.27
N ARG A 387 -9.34 -24.31 -27.99
CA ARG A 387 -7.94 -24.82 -27.92
C ARG A 387 -7.28 -24.63 -26.55
N GLY A 388 -7.97 -23.98 -25.61
CA GLY A 388 -7.49 -23.72 -24.25
C GLY A 388 -6.78 -22.37 -24.08
N THR A 389 -6.31 -22.14 -22.86
CA THR A 389 -5.72 -20.87 -22.42
C THR A 389 -4.36 -21.07 -21.78
N ALA A 390 -3.42 -20.18 -22.07
CA ALA A 390 -2.10 -20.10 -21.46
C ALA A 390 -1.94 -18.77 -20.73
N VAL A 391 -1.85 -18.80 -19.40
CA VAL A 391 -1.47 -17.66 -18.58
C VAL A 391 0.03 -17.74 -18.30
N THR A 392 0.74 -16.63 -18.52
CA THR A 392 2.18 -16.52 -18.29
C THR A 392 2.45 -15.40 -17.28
N LEU A 393 3.00 -15.76 -16.12
CA LEU A 393 3.52 -14.82 -15.12
C LEU A 393 5.04 -14.70 -15.35
N TYR A 394 5.55 -13.54 -15.78
CA TYR A 394 6.94 -13.37 -16.23
C TYR A 394 7.66 -12.20 -15.56
N GLY A 395 8.99 -12.21 -15.61
CA GLY A 395 9.81 -11.17 -14.98
C GLY A 395 10.26 -11.53 -13.55
N LEU A 396 10.08 -12.78 -13.14
CA LEU A 396 10.56 -13.28 -11.85
C LEU A 396 12.09 -13.20 -11.80
N PRO A 397 12.68 -12.44 -10.84
CA PRO A 397 14.13 -12.31 -10.72
C PRO A 397 14.76 -13.66 -10.35
N ILE A 398 15.75 -14.10 -11.13
CA ILE A 398 16.56 -15.29 -10.81
C ILE A 398 17.59 -14.88 -9.78
N THR A 399 17.71 -15.64 -8.70
CA THR A 399 18.74 -15.45 -7.68
C THR A 399 19.52 -16.74 -7.44
N ALA A 400 20.65 -16.64 -6.74
CA ALA A 400 21.41 -17.79 -6.30
C ALA A 400 20.78 -18.40 -5.02
N PRO A 401 20.94 -19.71 -4.78
CA PRO A 401 20.55 -20.31 -3.51
C PRO A 401 21.23 -19.60 -2.33
N PRO A 402 20.51 -19.32 -1.23
CA PRO A 402 21.12 -18.81 -0.01
C PRO A 402 22.08 -19.84 0.58
N GLN A 403 23.26 -19.41 1.03
CA GLN A 403 24.21 -20.27 1.72
C GLN A 403 23.77 -20.46 3.18
N VAL A 404 22.89 -21.44 3.44
CA VAL A 404 22.57 -21.90 4.80
C VAL A 404 22.44 -23.42 4.83
N THR A 405 23.16 -24.04 5.76
CA THR A 405 23.15 -25.48 6.10
C THR A 405 21.75 -25.98 6.42
N VAL A 406 21.26 -26.91 5.61
CA VAL A 406 19.94 -27.54 5.80
C VAL A 406 20.06 -28.63 6.85
N ASN A 407 19.47 -28.41 8.03
CA ASN A 407 19.15 -29.49 8.95
C ASN A 407 17.79 -30.08 8.53
N ARG A 408 17.82 -31.09 7.64
CA ARG A 408 16.64 -31.86 7.23
C ARG A 408 16.37 -32.93 8.30
N GLY A 409 15.58 -32.57 9.30
CA GLY A 409 14.96 -33.51 10.24
C GLY A 409 13.64 -34.05 9.66
N GLU A 410 13.57 -35.37 9.56
CA GLU A 410 12.65 -36.17 8.75
C GLU A 410 11.19 -36.24 9.23
N ALA A 411 10.33 -36.57 8.27
CA ALA A 411 8.97 -37.04 8.47
C ALA A 411 8.92 -38.47 9.09
N ARG A 412 8.14 -38.63 10.16
CA ARG A 412 7.50 -39.84 10.75
C ARG A 412 6.76 -39.31 12.01
N GLN A 413 5.63 -39.77 12.54
CA GLN A 413 4.70 -40.87 12.30
C GLN A 413 3.40 -40.59 13.13
N VAL A 414 2.48 -41.55 13.22
CA VAL A 414 1.08 -41.48 13.69
C VAL A 414 0.94 -41.61 15.22
N GLY A 415 0.08 -40.79 15.88
CA GLY A 415 -0.40 -40.99 17.27
C GLY A 415 -1.33 -39.85 17.79
N LEU A 416 -2.51 -40.19 18.33
CA LEU A 416 -3.72 -39.35 18.55
C LEU A 416 -3.55 -38.15 19.52
N LEU A 417 -4.32 -37.07 19.30
CA LEU A 417 -4.45 -35.87 20.16
C LEU A 417 -5.29 -36.13 21.44
N THR A 418 -5.60 -37.39 21.73
CA THR A 418 -6.56 -37.77 22.77
C THR A 418 -5.97 -37.57 24.16
N GLY A 419 -6.69 -36.87 25.03
CA GLY A 419 -6.29 -36.52 26.40
C GLY A 419 -5.54 -35.21 26.54
N LEU A 420 -5.18 -34.54 25.44
CA LEU A 420 -4.43 -33.28 25.46
C LEU A 420 -5.28 -32.15 26.06
N LYS A 421 -4.82 -31.49 27.13
CA LYS A 421 -5.51 -30.34 27.74
C LYS A 421 -5.18 -29.06 26.97
N VAL A 422 -6.16 -28.46 26.32
CA VAL A 422 -5.98 -27.23 25.53
C VAL A 422 -6.73 -26.08 26.21
N CYS A 423 -6.02 -25.00 26.53
CA CYS A 423 -6.66 -23.74 26.91
C CYS A 423 -6.90 -22.91 25.65
N LEU A 424 -8.16 -22.66 25.32
CA LEU A 424 -8.59 -21.91 24.16
C LEU A 424 -9.12 -20.55 24.60
N VAL A 425 -8.53 -19.47 24.12
CA VAL A 425 -8.95 -18.08 24.41
C VAL A 425 -9.32 -17.38 23.10
N GLU A 426 -10.57 -16.97 22.95
CA GLU A 426 -11.09 -16.31 21.73
C GLU A 426 -12.23 -15.37 22.13
N ASP A 427 -12.21 -14.13 21.63
CA ASP A 427 -13.20 -13.10 21.97
C ASP A 427 -14.56 -13.33 21.27
N ASP A 428 -14.55 -13.92 20.08
CA ASP A 428 -15.75 -14.31 19.34
C ASP A 428 -16.32 -15.64 19.86
N ARG A 429 -17.50 -15.57 20.48
CA ARG A 429 -18.20 -16.74 21.03
C ARG A 429 -18.48 -17.85 20.02
N ASN A 430 -18.77 -17.52 18.76
CA ASN A 430 -19.06 -18.52 17.74
C ASN A 430 -17.77 -19.21 17.27
N VAL A 431 -16.65 -18.48 17.18
CA VAL A 431 -15.34 -19.06 16.86
C VAL A 431 -14.84 -19.92 18.04
N LEU A 432 -15.04 -19.47 19.28
CA LEU A 432 -14.71 -20.21 20.50
C LEU A 432 -15.45 -21.56 20.54
N LEU A 433 -16.78 -21.54 20.37
CA LEU A 433 -17.60 -22.75 20.37
C LEU A 433 -17.21 -23.72 19.25
N ALA A 434 -17.00 -23.21 18.03
CA ALA A 434 -16.67 -24.05 16.89
C ALA A 434 -15.28 -24.68 17.01
N THR A 435 -14.29 -23.93 17.51
CA THR A 435 -12.93 -24.43 17.76
C THR A 435 -12.92 -25.43 18.92
N SER A 436 -13.64 -25.17 20.02
CA SER A 436 -13.79 -26.11 21.15
C SER A 436 -14.37 -27.43 20.69
N ALA A 437 -15.49 -27.40 19.96
CA ALA A 437 -16.14 -28.60 19.45
C ALA A 437 -15.22 -29.43 18.53
N LEU A 438 -14.42 -28.76 17.70
CA LEU A 438 -13.46 -29.43 16.82
C LEU A 438 -12.33 -30.12 17.62
N LEU A 439 -11.79 -29.44 18.63
CA LEU A 439 -10.72 -29.96 19.48
C LEU A 439 -11.18 -31.12 20.38
N GLU A 440 -12.35 -30.98 21.01
CA GLU A 440 -12.98 -32.03 21.83
C GLU A 440 -13.20 -33.30 21.02
N ARG A 441 -13.62 -33.14 19.76
CA ARG A 441 -13.82 -34.27 18.85
C ARG A 441 -12.54 -34.99 18.46
N TRP A 442 -11.41 -34.29 18.42
CA TRP A 442 -10.09 -34.90 18.28
C TRP A 442 -9.61 -35.59 19.57
N GLY A 443 -10.41 -35.51 20.64
CA GLY A 443 -10.18 -36.12 21.94
C GLY A 443 -9.44 -35.21 22.92
N CYS A 444 -9.31 -33.91 22.63
CA CYS A 444 -8.71 -32.96 23.55
C CYS A 444 -9.67 -32.63 24.70
N VAL A 445 -9.12 -32.26 25.87
CA VAL A 445 -9.89 -31.67 26.97
C VAL A 445 -9.75 -30.15 26.86
N VAL A 446 -10.81 -29.44 26.49
CA VAL A 446 -10.73 -28.00 26.20
C VAL A 446 -11.25 -27.18 27.37
N GLN A 447 -10.45 -26.21 27.82
CA GLN A 447 -10.90 -25.11 28.66
C GLN A 447 -11.08 -23.89 27.75
N ALA A 448 -12.34 -23.53 27.47
CA ALA A 448 -12.72 -22.46 26.55
C ALA A 448 -13.08 -21.17 27.30
N GLU A 449 -12.41 -20.07 26.99
CA GLU A 449 -12.52 -18.79 27.70
C GLU A 449 -12.67 -17.63 26.72
N LEU A 450 -13.56 -16.68 27.03
CA LEU A 450 -13.81 -15.51 26.17
C LEU A 450 -12.80 -14.38 26.38
N THR A 451 -12.08 -14.41 27.50
CA THR A 451 -11.19 -13.31 27.92
C THR A 451 -9.93 -13.87 28.57
N ALA A 452 -8.83 -13.13 28.49
CA ALA A 452 -7.58 -13.47 29.16
C ALA A 452 -7.55 -13.15 30.68
N GLN A 453 -8.57 -12.49 31.21
CA GLN A 453 -8.55 -11.92 32.55
C GLN A 453 -8.77 -12.99 33.63
N ASP A 454 -7.92 -12.98 34.67
CA ASP A 454 -7.94 -13.93 35.80
C ASP A 454 -7.90 -15.42 35.37
N LEU A 455 -7.34 -15.69 34.19
CA LEU A 455 -7.26 -17.02 33.61
C LEU A 455 -6.33 -17.93 34.42
N VAL A 456 -6.90 -18.97 35.04
CA VAL A 456 -6.15 -20.04 35.71
C VAL A 456 -6.39 -21.33 34.95
N THR A 457 -5.30 -21.98 34.50
CA THR A 457 -5.41 -23.19 33.68
C THR A 457 -4.29 -24.19 33.98
N ASP A 458 -4.60 -25.49 33.89
CA ASP A 458 -3.63 -26.59 33.96
C ASP A 458 -3.43 -27.24 32.58
N CYS A 459 -3.44 -26.43 31.52
CA CYS A 459 -3.33 -26.90 30.16
C CYS A 459 -1.90 -27.32 29.76
N ASP A 460 -1.86 -28.15 28.71
CA ASP A 460 -0.67 -28.63 28.03
C ASP A 460 -0.28 -27.70 26.87
N ILE A 461 -1.28 -27.08 26.22
CA ILE A 461 -1.12 -26.14 25.10
C ILE A 461 -2.10 -24.97 25.24
N ILE A 462 -1.62 -23.76 24.92
CA ILE A 462 -2.45 -22.55 24.83
C ILE A 462 -2.75 -22.26 23.35
N VAL A 463 -4.02 -22.01 23.02
CA VAL A 463 -4.48 -21.53 21.72
C VAL A 463 -5.20 -20.20 21.97
N ALA A 464 -4.62 -19.09 21.54
CA ALA A 464 -5.21 -17.77 21.76
C ALA A 464 -5.47 -17.06 20.43
N ASP A 465 -6.59 -16.34 20.31
CA ASP A 465 -6.70 -15.32 19.29
C ASP A 465 -5.76 -14.16 19.58
N TYR A 466 -5.26 -13.50 18.53
CA TYR A 466 -4.39 -12.34 18.70
C TYR A 466 -5.13 -11.16 19.32
N ASP A 467 -6.38 -10.93 18.92
CA ASP A 467 -7.20 -9.78 19.32
C ASP A 467 -8.21 -10.20 20.38
N LEU A 468 -7.87 -10.08 21.67
CA LEU A 468 -8.76 -10.46 22.79
C LEU A 468 -9.56 -9.25 23.31
N GLY A 469 -10.18 -8.49 22.40
CA GLY A 469 -10.92 -7.28 22.72
C GLY A 469 -10.04 -6.07 23.06
N THR A 470 -10.57 -5.14 23.87
CA THR A 470 -9.93 -3.82 24.12
C THR A 470 -8.87 -3.81 25.21
N HIS A 471 -8.66 -4.92 25.93
CA HIS A 471 -7.94 -4.92 27.21
C HIS A 471 -6.66 -5.79 27.23
N ALA A 472 -6.51 -6.73 26.30
CA ALA A 472 -5.32 -7.59 26.23
C ALA A 472 -5.13 -8.16 24.82
N THR A 473 -3.88 -8.47 24.47
CA THR A 473 -3.52 -9.24 23.26
C THR A 473 -3.34 -10.72 23.59
N GLY A 474 -3.48 -11.60 22.60
CA GLY A 474 -3.20 -13.03 22.77
C GLY A 474 -1.77 -13.32 23.24
N ILE A 475 -0.81 -12.45 22.88
CA ILE A 475 0.57 -12.54 23.35
C ILE A 475 0.66 -12.30 24.87
N GLU A 476 0.01 -11.25 25.37
CA GLU A 476 -0.01 -10.92 26.80
C GLU A 476 -0.68 -12.03 27.61
N CYS A 477 -1.79 -12.57 27.11
CA CYS A 477 -2.47 -13.72 27.69
C CYS A 477 -1.52 -14.93 27.85
N ILE A 478 -0.79 -15.29 26.79
CA ILE A 478 0.16 -16.40 26.82
C ILE A 478 1.26 -16.15 27.85
N ASP A 479 1.78 -14.92 27.94
CA ASP A 479 2.80 -14.57 28.92
C ASP A 479 2.31 -14.61 30.36
N ASP A 480 1.08 -14.17 30.63
CA ASP A 480 0.45 -14.26 31.95
C ASP A 480 0.33 -15.72 32.39
N VAL A 481 -0.18 -16.60 31.51
CA VAL A 481 -0.30 -18.04 31.80
C VAL A 481 1.08 -18.68 32.01
N ARG A 482 2.07 -18.37 31.16
CA ARG A 482 3.45 -18.88 31.33
C ARG A 482 4.08 -18.42 32.65
N ARG A 483 3.86 -17.17 33.06
CA ARG A 483 4.30 -16.64 34.36
C ARG A 483 3.65 -17.37 35.52
N GLN A 484 2.35 -17.61 35.46
CA GLN A 484 1.62 -18.33 36.51
C GLN A 484 2.05 -19.80 36.62
N ARG A 485 2.29 -20.46 35.49
CA ARG A 485 2.70 -21.87 35.42
C ARG A 485 4.17 -22.09 35.79
N GLY A 486 5.01 -21.07 35.68
CA GLY A 486 6.44 -21.16 35.97
C GLY A 486 7.25 -21.90 34.90
N TRP A 487 6.66 -22.19 33.73
CA TRP A 487 7.34 -22.80 32.58
C TRP A 487 6.75 -22.30 31.25
N ALA A 488 7.52 -22.47 30.17
CA ALA A 488 7.14 -22.02 28.83
C ALA A 488 6.15 -23.00 28.16
N VAL A 489 4.89 -22.98 28.59
CA VAL A 489 3.81 -23.76 27.99
C VAL A 489 3.79 -23.56 26.46
N PRO A 490 3.79 -24.63 25.64
CA PRO A 490 3.63 -24.51 24.20
C PRO A 490 2.37 -23.72 23.86
N ALA A 491 2.50 -22.78 22.93
CA ALA A 491 1.40 -21.88 22.62
C ALA A 491 1.32 -21.61 21.12
N MET A 492 0.10 -21.30 20.66
CA MET A 492 -0.15 -20.80 19.33
C MET A 492 -1.12 -19.63 19.33
N ILE A 493 -0.88 -18.72 18.40
CA ILE A 493 -1.75 -17.59 18.11
C ILE A 493 -2.49 -17.86 16.81
N ILE A 494 -3.81 -17.76 16.86
CA ILE A 494 -4.65 -17.65 15.69
C ILE A 494 -4.85 -16.15 15.43
N THR A 495 -4.78 -15.70 14.17
CA THR A 495 -4.85 -14.25 13.91
C THR A 495 -5.48 -13.90 12.57
N GLY A 496 -6.26 -12.82 12.54
CA GLY A 496 -6.66 -12.17 11.29
C GLY A 496 -5.61 -11.19 10.73
N HIS A 497 -4.55 -10.91 11.47
CA HIS A 497 -3.54 -9.92 11.11
C HIS A 497 -2.39 -10.53 10.31
N ASP A 498 -1.54 -9.67 9.76
CA ASP A 498 -0.33 -10.07 9.03
C ASP A 498 0.62 -10.83 9.99
N VAL A 499 0.86 -12.11 9.68
CA VAL A 499 1.64 -13.06 10.50
C VAL A 499 3.02 -12.50 10.86
N GLU A 500 3.68 -11.77 9.97
CA GLU A 500 5.03 -11.24 10.23
C GLU A 500 5.01 -10.03 11.17
N LYS A 501 3.92 -9.24 11.23
CA LYS A 501 3.80 -8.15 12.23
C LYS A 501 3.69 -8.72 13.63
N ILE A 502 2.95 -9.82 13.75
CA ILE A 502 2.82 -10.56 15.00
C ILE A 502 4.16 -11.21 15.33
N GLN A 503 4.83 -11.81 14.35
CA GLN A 503 6.14 -12.42 14.55
C GLN A 503 7.21 -11.41 14.98
N ALA A 504 7.16 -10.18 14.48
CA ALA A 504 7.99 -9.08 14.97
C ALA A 504 7.62 -8.68 16.41
N ALA A 505 6.34 -8.69 16.77
CA ALA A 505 5.88 -8.44 18.15
C ALA A 505 6.26 -9.57 19.12
N LEU A 506 6.55 -10.78 18.62
CA LEU A 506 6.94 -11.92 19.45
C LEU A 506 8.35 -11.83 20.02
N HIS A 507 9.26 -11.00 19.48
CA HIS A 507 10.60 -10.67 20.05
C HIS A 507 11.39 -11.86 20.66
N ASP A 508 11.33 -13.06 20.04
CA ASP A 508 11.96 -14.35 20.42
C ASP A 508 11.10 -15.37 21.22
N ARG A 509 9.80 -15.11 21.43
CA ARG A 509 8.89 -16.11 22.01
C ARG A 509 8.69 -17.31 21.05
N ASP A 510 8.87 -18.55 21.51
CA ASP A 510 8.46 -19.76 20.77
C ASP A 510 6.93 -19.91 20.83
N ILE A 511 6.24 -19.27 19.88
CA ILE A 511 4.79 -19.29 19.71
C ILE A 511 4.49 -19.53 18.23
N ALA A 512 3.71 -20.56 17.93
CA ALA A 512 3.29 -20.83 16.55
C ALA A 512 2.19 -19.83 16.12
N ILE A 513 2.13 -19.47 14.83
CA ILE A 513 1.13 -18.51 14.33
C ILE A 513 0.33 -19.14 13.18
N LEU A 514 -0.99 -19.06 13.25
CA LEU A 514 -1.91 -19.46 12.18
C LEU A 514 -2.81 -18.29 11.76
N SER A 515 -3.00 -18.11 10.45
CA SER A 515 -3.86 -17.05 9.91
C SER A 515 -5.32 -17.50 9.74
N LYS A 516 -6.29 -16.68 10.16
CA LYS A 516 -7.73 -16.87 9.95
C LYS A 516 -8.11 -16.63 8.47
N PRO A 517 -9.11 -17.35 7.91
CA PRO A 517 -9.70 -18.61 8.37
C PRO A 517 -8.69 -19.76 8.43
N VAL A 518 -8.66 -20.44 9.58
CA VAL A 518 -7.78 -21.58 9.83
C VAL A 518 -8.42 -22.84 9.27
N ARG A 519 -7.64 -23.66 8.56
CA ARG A 519 -8.09 -24.97 8.10
C ARG A 519 -7.93 -26.01 9.22
N PRO A 520 -8.91 -26.89 9.46
CA PRO A 520 -8.80 -27.94 10.48
C PRO A 520 -7.53 -28.80 10.37
N ALA A 521 -7.10 -29.13 9.15
CA ALA A 521 -5.88 -29.90 8.93
C ALA A 521 -4.61 -29.16 9.37
N GLU A 522 -4.57 -27.84 9.21
CA GLU A 522 -3.45 -26.97 9.56
C GLU A 522 -3.38 -26.75 11.07
N LEU A 523 -4.53 -26.51 11.71
CA LEU A 523 -4.65 -26.46 13.17
C LEU A 523 -4.17 -27.77 13.79
N ARG A 524 -4.65 -28.91 13.28
CA ARG A 524 -4.29 -30.24 13.76
C ARG A 524 -2.80 -30.54 13.60
N ALA A 525 -2.21 -30.17 12.47
CA ALA A 525 -0.78 -30.38 12.22
C ALA A 525 0.07 -29.55 13.19
N THR A 526 -0.32 -28.31 13.44
CA THR A 526 0.42 -27.39 14.33
C THR A 526 0.33 -27.82 15.79
N LEU A 527 -0.87 -28.22 16.26
CA LEU A 527 -1.05 -28.76 17.61
C LEU A 527 -0.21 -30.02 17.86
N ARG A 528 -0.09 -30.89 16.85
CA ARG A 528 0.79 -32.06 16.93
C ARG A 528 2.25 -31.67 17.08
N ALA A 529 2.72 -30.75 16.23
CA ALA A 529 4.09 -30.28 16.28
C ALA A 529 4.43 -29.62 17.64
N LEU A 530 3.47 -28.94 18.27
CA LEU A 530 3.64 -28.33 19.59
C LEU A 530 3.67 -29.36 20.73
N ARG A 531 2.82 -30.40 20.66
CA ARG A 531 2.83 -31.49 21.64
C ARG A 531 4.17 -32.23 21.63
N ASP A 532 4.69 -32.54 20.45
CA ASP A 532 5.94 -33.31 20.30
C ASP A 532 7.19 -32.52 20.76
N ARG A 533 7.04 -31.22 21.05
CA ARG A 533 8.07 -30.35 21.64
C ARG A 533 8.03 -30.28 23.17
N GLN A 534 7.06 -30.90 23.84
CA GLN A 534 7.04 -30.94 25.29
C GLN A 534 8.22 -31.76 25.83
N PRO A 535 8.97 -31.27 26.83
CA PRO A 535 9.91 -32.11 27.56
C PRO A 535 9.13 -33.23 28.26
N GLU A 536 9.59 -34.48 28.16
CA GLU A 536 8.96 -35.60 28.88
C GLU A 536 8.86 -35.28 30.38
N PRO A 537 7.77 -35.67 31.07
CA PRO A 537 7.67 -35.50 32.50
C PRO A 537 8.80 -36.29 33.16
N THR A 538 9.58 -35.63 34.01
CA THR A 538 10.60 -36.28 34.84
C THR A 538 9.90 -37.24 35.82
N GLU A 539 9.70 -38.50 35.42
CA GLU A 539 9.50 -39.60 36.36
C GLU A 539 10.81 -39.79 37.14
N ASN A 540 10.91 -39.15 38.30
CA ASN A 540 11.50 -39.71 39.53
C ASN A 540 11.65 -38.64 40.62
N ALA A 541 10.80 -38.72 41.64
CA ALA A 541 11.19 -38.54 43.03
C ALA A 541 10.14 -39.26 43.90
N LEU A 542 10.42 -40.54 44.18
CA LEU A 542 9.95 -41.23 45.38
C LEU A 542 10.51 -40.54 46.63
#